data_AF-A0A1G9E0Z4-F1
#
_entry.id   AF-A0A1G9E0Z4-F1
#
_cell.length_a   1.000
_cell.length_b   1.000
_cell.length_c   1.000
_cell.angle_alpha   90.00
_cell.angle_beta   90.00
_cell.angle_gamma   90.00
#
_symmetry.space_group_name_H-M   'P 1'
#
loop_
_entity.id
_entity.type
_entity.pdbx_description
1 polymer ?
#
loop_
_entity_poly.entity_id
_entity_poly.type
_entity_poly.pdbx_seq_one_letter_code
_entity_poly.pdbx_strand_id
1 'polypeptide(L)'
;MHITPEEAAHSLAQIRRTQHRALRSAPPLFPSWYLVAVWVFVAGIQLVTEVTPPWVLWIGVPVLAIGLAVAVVKLVVDIRNQSLRPHASVVDPWAWAGMVGWIVVTTLGSIVLTFGLQVLEVDHPRTIMGAIMVAVVAASAPVLTRWMSWRTARRAAQGAR
;
A
#
# COMPACT_ATOMS: atom_id res chain seq x y z
N MET A 1 -22.22 -5.86 -43.22
CA MET A 1 -22.49 -6.63 -41.99
C MET A 1 -23.46 -5.82 -41.14
N HIS A 2 -24.75 -6.16 -41.19
CA HIS A 2 -25.77 -5.52 -40.35
C HIS A 2 -25.85 -6.30 -39.05
N ILE A 3 -25.29 -5.74 -37.99
CA ILE A 3 -25.46 -6.25 -36.64
C ILE A 3 -26.90 -5.92 -36.24
N THR A 4 -27.68 -6.94 -35.89
CA THR A 4 -29.04 -6.71 -35.40
C THR A 4 -28.99 -6.02 -34.03
N PRO A 5 -29.96 -5.16 -33.69
CA PRO A 5 -29.97 -4.47 -32.39
C PRO A 5 -29.93 -5.43 -31.19
N GLU A 6 -30.44 -6.65 -31.37
CA GLU A 6 -30.38 -7.73 -30.39
C GLU A 6 -28.97 -8.31 -30.22
N GLU A 7 -28.21 -8.51 -31.31
CA GLU A 7 -26.81 -8.93 -31.26
C GLU A 7 -25.90 -7.85 -30.65
N ALA A 8 -26.18 -6.57 -30.93
CA ALA A 8 -25.48 -5.45 -30.32
C ALA A 8 -25.74 -5.38 -28.80
N ALA A 9 -27.00 -5.57 -28.38
CA ALA A 9 -27.38 -5.63 -26.97
C ALA A 9 -26.75 -6.83 -26.25
N HIS A 10 -26.70 -8.00 -26.89
CA HIS A 10 -26.08 -9.20 -26.32
C HIS A 10 -24.56 -9.03 -26.17
N SER A 11 -23.90 -8.46 -27.18
CA SER A 11 -22.47 -8.16 -27.17
C SER A 11 -22.12 -7.16 -26.06
N LEU A 12 -22.90 -6.08 -25.90
CA LEU A 12 -22.72 -5.10 -24.83
C LEU A 12 -22.96 -5.72 -23.45
N ALA A 13 -23.98 -6.55 -23.29
CA ALA A 13 -24.26 -7.25 -22.04
C ALA A 13 -23.12 -8.21 -21.65
N GLN A 14 -22.54 -8.91 -22.64
CA GLN A 14 -21.40 -9.80 -22.45
C GLN A 14 -20.15 -9.00 -22.07
N ILE A 15 -19.83 -7.92 -22.77
CA ILE A 15 -18.71 -7.02 -22.44
C ILE A 15 -18.86 -6.47 -21.01
N ARG A 16 -20.05 -6.02 -20.63
CA ARG A 16 -20.33 -5.48 -19.29
C ARG A 16 -20.15 -6.53 -18.19
N ARG A 17 -20.57 -7.78 -18.44
CA ARG A 17 -20.34 -8.91 -17.51
C ARG A 17 -18.84 -9.21 -17.37
N THR A 18 -18.09 -9.21 -18.47
CA THR A 18 -16.64 -9.47 -18.45
C THR A 18 -15.88 -8.36 -17.73
N GLN A 19 -16.24 -7.09 -17.97
CA GLN A 19 -15.68 -5.94 -17.25
C GLN A 19 -16.01 -6.00 -15.76
N HIS A 20 -17.23 -6.36 -15.40
CA HIS A 20 -17.64 -6.44 -13.99
C HIS A 20 -16.91 -7.56 -13.23
N ARG A 21 -16.57 -8.65 -13.93
CA ARG A 21 -15.79 -9.78 -13.40
C ARG A 21 -14.31 -9.41 -13.30
N ALA A 22 -13.77 -8.74 -14.32
CA ALA A 22 -12.41 -8.21 -14.37
C ALA A 22 -12.13 -7.15 -13.29
N LEU A 23 -13.12 -6.29 -12.99
CA LEU A 23 -13.02 -5.29 -11.92
C LEU A 23 -13.07 -5.90 -10.52
N ARG A 24 -13.77 -7.03 -10.33
CA ARG A 24 -13.77 -7.77 -9.05
C ARG A 24 -12.47 -8.53 -8.81
N SER A 25 -11.82 -8.98 -9.88
CA SER A 25 -10.49 -9.61 -9.83
C SER A 25 -9.35 -8.60 -10.00
N ALA A 26 -9.65 -7.30 -10.06
CA ALA A 26 -8.63 -6.29 -10.25
C ALA A 26 -7.65 -6.34 -9.07
N PRO A 27 -6.33 -6.40 -9.34
CA PRO A 27 -5.33 -6.34 -8.30
C PRO A 27 -5.54 -5.12 -7.41
N PRO A 28 -5.19 -5.20 -6.11
CA PRO A 28 -5.25 -4.03 -5.24
C PRO A 28 -4.44 -2.89 -5.88
N LEU A 29 -5.02 -1.69 -5.86
CA LEU A 29 -4.42 -0.46 -6.42
C LEU A 29 -3.01 -0.21 -5.91
N PHE A 30 -2.75 -0.65 -4.68
CA PHE A 30 -1.48 -0.51 -4.02
C PHE A 30 -1.13 -1.83 -3.31
N PRO A 31 0.05 -2.44 -3.56
CA PRO A 31 0.43 -3.66 -2.87
C PRO A 31 0.73 -3.39 -1.39
N SER A 32 0.00 -4.05 -0.48
CA SER A 32 0.19 -3.88 0.97
C SER A 32 1.59 -4.27 1.44
N TRP A 33 2.22 -5.25 0.78
CA TRP A 33 3.58 -5.68 1.08
C TRP A 33 4.60 -4.54 0.95
N TYR A 34 4.38 -3.59 0.03
CA TYR A 34 5.30 -2.47 -0.16
C TYR A 34 5.27 -1.50 1.02
N LEU A 35 4.09 -1.25 1.59
CA LEU A 35 3.96 -0.45 2.82
C LEU A 35 4.71 -1.10 3.99
N VAL A 36 4.60 -2.43 4.10
CA VAL A 36 5.36 -3.19 5.11
C VAL A 36 6.86 -3.07 4.85
N ALA A 37 7.31 -3.21 3.60
CA ALA A 37 8.73 -3.07 3.25
C ALA A 37 9.30 -1.70 3.61
N VAL A 38 8.55 -0.61 3.37
CA VAL A 38 8.94 0.75 3.78
C VAL A 38 9.06 0.85 5.30
N TRP A 39 8.12 0.30 6.06
CA TRP A 39 8.18 0.32 7.52
C TRP A 39 9.30 -0.56 8.09
N VAL A 40 9.58 -1.70 7.46
CA VAL A 40 10.74 -2.54 7.80
C VAL A 40 12.04 -1.79 7.54
N PHE A 41 12.14 -1.04 6.44
CA PHE A 41 13.29 -0.17 6.19
C PHE A 41 13.44 0.89 7.29
N VAL A 42 12.35 1.59 7.63
CA VAL A 42 12.35 2.61 8.70
C VAL A 42 12.76 2.01 10.05
N ALA A 43 12.22 0.85 10.43
CA ALA A 43 12.59 0.15 11.65
C ALA A 43 14.05 -0.33 11.62
N GLY A 44 14.53 -0.80 10.46
CA GLY A 44 15.93 -1.19 10.26
C GLY A 44 16.88 -0.02 10.44
N ILE A 45 16.54 1.17 9.92
CA ILE A 45 17.33 2.40 10.14
C ILE A 45 17.36 2.76 11.62
N GLN A 46 16.23 2.66 12.32
CA GLN A 46 16.19 2.94 13.77
C GLN A 46 17.04 1.96 14.56
N LEU A 47 16.94 0.66 14.26
CA LEU A 47 17.77 -0.39 14.87
C LEU A 47 19.27 -0.11 14.66
N VAL A 48 19.67 0.16 13.42
CA VAL A 48 21.06 0.41 13.06
C VAL A 48 21.58 1.70 13.71
N THR A 49 20.77 2.75 13.79
CA THR A 49 21.19 4.05 14.36
C THR A 49 21.11 4.15 15.89
N GLU A 50 20.37 3.25 16.55
CA GLU A 50 20.17 3.31 18.00
C GLU A 50 20.92 2.21 18.78
N VAL A 51 21.05 1.02 18.19
CA VAL A 51 21.60 -0.16 18.88
C VAL A 51 23.03 -0.47 18.43
N THR A 52 23.36 -0.19 17.18
CA THR A 52 24.62 -0.70 16.60
C THR A 52 25.78 0.29 16.72
N PRO A 53 27.03 -0.20 16.83
CA PRO A 53 28.22 0.65 16.82
C PRO A 53 28.33 1.49 15.54
N PRO A 54 28.97 2.68 15.58
CA PRO A 54 29.03 3.59 14.44
C PRO A 54 29.61 2.99 13.15
N TRP A 55 30.54 2.03 13.27
CA TRP A 55 31.13 1.39 12.09
C TRP A 55 30.13 0.51 11.32
N VAL A 56 29.11 -0.03 12.00
CA VAL A 56 28.06 -0.85 11.37
C VAL A 56 27.18 0.00 10.47
N LEU A 57 27.06 1.31 10.71
CA LEU A 57 26.29 2.24 9.87
C LEU A 57 26.74 2.20 8.40
N TRP A 58 28.05 2.06 8.16
CA TRP A 58 28.64 1.99 6.82
C TRP A 58 28.22 0.76 6.01
N ILE A 59 27.72 -0.28 6.67
CA ILE A 59 27.25 -1.51 6.04
C ILE A 59 25.72 -1.60 6.12
N GLY A 60 25.16 -1.35 7.29
CA GLY A 60 23.73 -1.44 7.56
C GLY A 60 22.92 -0.46 6.71
N VAL A 61 23.34 0.79 6.60
CA VAL A 61 22.61 1.79 5.79
C VAL A 61 22.62 1.43 4.31
N PRO A 62 23.76 1.09 3.67
CA PRO A 62 23.76 0.63 2.28
C PRO A 62 22.93 -0.64 2.05
N VAL A 63 23.01 -1.63 2.94
CA VAL A 63 22.22 -2.87 2.82
C VAL A 63 20.72 -2.57 2.88
N LEU A 64 20.28 -1.73 3.81
CA LEU A 64 18.88 -1.30 3.91
C LEU A 64 18.45 -0.50 2.68
N ALA A 65 19.29 0.40 2.18
CA ALA A 65 19.02 1.19 0.98
C ALA A 65 18.87 0.30 -0.26
N ILE A 66 19.74 -0.71 -0.43
CA ILE A 66 19.64 -1.73 -1.49
C ILE A 66 18.32 -2.50 -1.34
N GLY A 67 17.98 -2.94 -0.12
CA GLY A 67 16.71 -3.63 0.15
C GLY A 67 15.49 -2.80 -0.26
N LEU A 68 15.48 -1.50 0.08
CA LEU A 68 14.42 -0.58 -0.33
C LEU A 68 14.41 -0.38 -1.86
N ALA A 69 15.57 -0.24 -2.50
CA ALA A 69 15.67 -0.12 -3.95
C ALA A 69 15.10 -1.36 -4.65
N VAL A 70 15.40 -2.57 -4.17
CA VAL A 70 14.83 -3.83 -4.67
C VAL A 70 13.31 -3.85 -4.50
N ALA A 71 12.79 -3.39 -3.35
CA ALA A 71 11.35 -3.28 -3.12
C ALA A 71 10.69 -2.30 -4.09
N VAL A 72 11.30 -1.14 -4.36
CA VAL A 72 10.81 -0.16 -5.35
C VAL A 72 10.83 -0.76 -6.75
N VAL A 73 11.92 -1.41 -7.16
CA VAL A 73 12.03 -2.07 -8.47
C VAL A 73 10.94 -3.14 -8.62
N LYS A 74 10.75 -3.98 -7.60
CA LYS A 74 9.69 -4.99 -7.58
C LYS A 74 8.30 -4.35 -7.70
N LEU A 75 8.03 -3.27 -6.96
CA LEU A 75 6.77 -2.53 -7.07
C LEU A 75 6.54 -2.02 -8.50
N VAL A 76 7.56 -1.43 -9.13
CA VAL A 76 7.48 -0.94 -10.51
C VAL A 76 7.23 -2.08 -11.50
N VAL A 77 7.93 -3.21 -11.34
CA VAL A 77 7.72 -4.41 -12.17
C VAL A 77 6.30 -4.95 -12.00
N ASP A 78 5.82 -5.08 -10.76
CA ASP A 78 4.47 -5.55 -10.45
C ASP A 78 3.41 -4.64 -11.09
N ILE A 79 3.55 -3.31 -10.97
CA ILE A 79 2.64 -2.33 -11.61
C ILE A 79 2.72 -2.38 -13.15
N ARG A 80 3.91 -2.55 -13.72
CA ARG A 80 4.10 -2.66 -15.17
C ARG A 80 3.45 -3.91 -15.74
N ASN A 81 3.48 -5.01 -15.00
CA ASN A 81 2.93 -6.30 -15.39
C ASN A 81 1.41 -6.43 -15.12
N GLN A 82 0.77 -5.41 -14.53
CA GLN A 82 -0.68 -5.40 -14.37
C GLN A 82 -1.37 -5.20 -15.72
N SER A 83 -2.15 -6.22 -16.13
CA SER A 83 -2.93 -6.24 -17.37
C SER A 83 -4.11 -5.26 -17.39
N LEU A 84 -4.52 -4.74 -16.22
CA LEU A 84 -5.65 -3.82 -16.07
C LEU A 84 -5.20 -2.60 -15.28
N ARG A 85 -5.08 -1.45 -15.96
CA ARG A 85 -4.86 -0.16 -15.32
C ARG A 85 -6.20 0.56 -15.16
N PRO A 86 -6.68 0.81 -13.94
CA PRO A 86 -7.86 1.65 -13.73
C PRO A 86 -7.60 3.03 -14.34
N HIS A 87 -8.50 3.49 -15.20
CA HIS A 87 -8.40 4.84 -15.75
C HIS A 87 -8.52 5.87 -14.62
N ALA A 88 -7.82 7.01 -14.72
CA ALA A 88 -7.74 8.00 -13.65
C ALA A 88 -9.12 8.52 -13.19
N SER A 89 -10.11 8.54 -14.09
CA SER A 89 -11.50 8.93 -13.78
C SER A 89 -12.22 7.96 -12.83
N VAL A 90 -11.73 6.73 -12.70
CA VAL A 90 -12.34 5.67 -11.87
C VAL A 90 -11.75 5.68 -10.46
N VAL A 91 -10.57 6.27 -10.28
CA VAL A 91 -9.88 6.35 -8.99
C VAL A 91 -10.63 7.31 -8.06
N ASP A 92 -11.13 6.78 -6.94
CA ASP A 92 -11.87 7.59 -5.97
C ASP A 92 -10.93 8.48 -5.14
N PRO A 93 -11.06 9.82 -5.17
CA PRO A 93 -10.22 10.73 -4.36
C PRO A 93 -10.31 10.43 -2.87
N TRP A 94 -11.45 9.93 -2.40
CA TRP A 94 -11.62 9.55 -1.00
C TRP A 94 -10.83 8.31 -0.59
N ALA A 95 -10.48 7.42 -1.54
CA ALA A 95 -9.58 6.31 -1.25
C ALA A 95 -8.17 6.83 -0.92
N TRP A 96 -7.71 7.86 -1.64
CA TRP A 96 -6.45 8.54 -1.36
C TRP A 96 -6.50 9.34 -0.06
N ALA A 97 -7.61 10.01 0.23
CA ALA A 97 -7.80 10.67 1.53
C ALA A 97 -7.68 9.68 2.69
N GLY A 98 -8.22 8.46 2.55
CA GLY A 98 -8.06 7.41 3.56
C GLY A 98 -6.61 6.94 3.72
N MET A 99 -5.86 6.80 2.62
CA MET A 99 -4.42 6.50 2.66
C MET A 99 -3.65 7.61 3.39
N VAL A 100 -3.90 8.88 3.04
CA VAL A 100 -3.25 10.02 3.70
C VAL A 100 -3.61 10.07 5.19
N GLY A 101 -4.88 9.89 5.53
CA GLY A 101 -5.32 9.81 6.92
C GLY A 101 -4.62 8.69 7.69
N TRP A 102 -4.49 7.50 7.08
CA TRP A 102 -3.76 6.38 7.68
C TRP A 102 -2.26 6.67 7.86
N ILE A 103 -1.61 7.35 6.91
CA ILE A 103 -0.21 7.79 7.03
C ILE A 103 -0.07 8.77 8.21
N VAL A 104 -0.98 9.74 8.33
CA VAL A 104 -0.97 10.71 9.43
C VAL A 104 -1.16 10.01 10.77
N VAL A 105 -2.15 9.11 10.88
CA VAL A 105 -2.42 8.36 12.12
C VAL A 105 -1.23 7.49 12.52
N THR A 106 -0.64 6.77 11.58
CA THR A 106 0.54 5.92 11.87
C THR A 106 1.74 6.77 12.26
N THR A 107 1.97 7.90 11.61
CA THR A 107 3.07 8.84 11.94
C THR A 107 2.89 9.43 13.34
N LEU A 108 1.70 9.96 13.66
CA LEU A 108 1.40 10.50 14.99
C LEU A 108 1.47 9.41 16.06
N GLY A 109 0.98 8.21 15.76
CA GLY A 109 1.09 7.03 16.62
C GLY A 109 2.54 6.69 16.94
N SER A 110 3.44 6.71 15.95
CA SER A 110 4.88 6.50 16.17
C SER A 110 5.50 7.56 17.08
N ILE A 111 5.13 8.82 16.91
CA ILE A 111 5.62 9.92 17.74
C ILE A 111 5.17 9.71 19.19
N VAL A 112 3.87 9.52 19.41
CA VAL A 112 3.29 9.31 20.74
C VAL A 112 3.89 8.07 21.41
N LEU A 113 4.05 6.97 20.66
CA LEU A 113 4.63 5.74 21.18
C LEU A 113 6.10 5.92 21.57
N THR A 114 6.89 6.61 20.75
CA THR A 114 8.30 6.88 21.05
C THR A 114 8.44 7.72 22.32
N PHE A 115 7.66 8.80 22.45
CA PHE A 115 7.67 9.63 23.66
C PHE A 115 7.19 8.86 24.88
N GLY A 116 6.15 8.03 24.75
CA GLY A 116 5.68 7.18 25.82
C GLY A 116 6.76 6.21 26.31
N LEU A 117 7.48 5.57 25.39
CA LEU A 117 8.59 4.68 25.73
C LEU A 117 9.77 5.43 26.38
N GLN A 118 10.06 6.66 25.94
CA GLN A 118 11.07 7.51 26.57
C GLN A 118 10.69 7.92 28.00
N VAL A 119 9.44 8.29 28.24
CA VAL A 119 8.94 8.63 29.59
C VAL A 119 8.97 7.43 30.52
N LEU A 120 8.79 6.22 29.99
CA LEU A 120 8.90 4.97 30.73
C LEU A 120 10.35 4.49 30.89
N GLU A 121 11.33 5.28 30.45
CA GLU A 121 12.77 4.97 30.53
C GLU A 121 13.13 3.61 29.92
N VAL A 122 12.41 3.21 28.87
CA VAL A 122 12.67 1.95 28.18
C VAL A 122 13.93 2.09 27.32
N ASP A 123 14.81 1.09 27.41
CA ASP A 123 15.99 1.00 26.54
C ASP A 123 15.59 0.93 25.06
N HIS A 124 16.28 1.71 24.22
CA HIS A 124 16.09 1.73 22.76
C HIS A 124 14.63 2.00 22.31
N PRO A 125 14.05 3.15 22.71
CA PRO A 125 12.63 3.44 22.50
C PRO A 125 12.25 3.52 21.01
N ARG A 126 13.17 3.97 20.13
CA ARG A 126 12.90 4.05 18.69
C ARG A 126 12.86 2.66 18.07
N THR A 127 13.79 1.79 18.42
CA THR A 127 13.86 0.42 17.91
C THR A 127 12.61 -0.38 18.28
N ILE A 128 12.17 -0.28 19.54
CA ILE A 128 10.94 -0.94 20.02
C ILE A 128 9.71 -0.36 19.30
N MET A 129 9.62 0.96 19.19
CA MET A 129 8.55 1.62 18.44
C MET A 129 8.52 1.13 16.98
N GLY A 130 9.67 1.08 16.31
CA GLY A 130 9.81 0.62 14.94
C GLY A 130 9.29 -0.81 14.76
N ALA A 131 9.65 -1.71 15.67
CA ALA A 131 9.16 -3.09 15.66
C ALA A 131 7.63 -3.18 15.85
N ILE A 132 7.07 -2.42 16.79
CA ILE A 132 5.63 -2.35 17.03
C ILE A 132 4.92 -1.79 15.79
N MET A 133 5.44 -0.72 15.19
CA MET A 133 4.83 -0.09 14.03
C MET A 133 4.89 -0.99 12.78
N VAL A 134 5.94 -1.78 12.60
CA VAL A 134 5.98 -2.81 11.55
C VAL A 134 4.84 -3.80 11.74
N ALA A 135 4.57 -4.27 12.96
CA ALA A 135 3.45 -5.17 13.24
C ALA A 135 2.09 -4.51 12.99
N VAL A 136 1.90 -3.27 13.44
CA VAL A 136 0.68 -2.48 13.20
C VAL A 136 0.42 -2.28 11.70
N VAL A 137 1.48 -1.99 10.93
CA VAL A 137 1.38 -1.77 9.48
C VAL A 137 1.13 -3.10 8.77
N ALA A 138 1.80 -4.18 9.15
CA ALA A 138 1.55 -5.50 8.60
C ALA A 138 0.10 -5.94 8.79
N ALA A 139 -0.52 -5.59 9.92
CA ALA A 139 -1.93 -5.86 10.18
C ALA A 139 -2.89 -4.90 9.44
N SER A 140 -2.58 -3.60 9.39
CA SER A 140 -3.51 -2.57 8.88
C SER A 140 -3.40 -2.31 7.37
N ALA A 141 -2.22 -2.47 6.76
CA ALA A 141 -2.01 -2.23 5.33
C ALA A 141 -2.86 -3.13 4.41
N PRO A 142 -3.06 -4.43 4.68
CA PRO A 142 -3.97 -5.26 3.89
C PRO A 142 -5.43 -4.79 3.97
N VAL A 143 -5.87 -4.30 5.13
CA VAL A 143 -7.23 -3.78 5.32
C VAL A 143 -7.41 -2.48 4.54
N LEU A 144 -6.45 -1.56 4.63
CA LEU A 144 -6.47 -0.29 3.90
C LEU A 144 -6.51 -0.51 2.38
N THR A 145 -5.64 -1.37 1.86
CA THR A 145 -5.56 -1.64 0.41
C THR A 145 -6.81 -2.34 -0.12
N ARG A 146 -7.43 -3.24 0.66
CA ARG A 146 -8.74 -3.84 0.35
C ARG A 146 -9.89 -2.82 0.39
N TRP A 147 -9.88 -1.91 1.36
CA TRP A 147 -10.88 -0.86 1.44
C TRP A 147 -10.79 0.11 0.24
N MET A 148 -9.58 0.49 -0.16
CA MET A 148 -9.33 1.32 -1.34
C MET A 148 -9.79 0.64 -2.63
N SER A 149 -9.46 -0.65 -2.82
CA SER A 149 -9.89 -1.38 -4.03
C SER A 149 -11.40 -1.50 -4.11
N TRP A 150 -12.07 -1.77 -2.97
CA TRP A 150 -13.52 -1.85 -2.89
C TRP A 150 -14.22 -0.52 -3.18
N ARG A 151 -13.68 0.61 -2.67
CA ARG A 151 -14.20 1.97 -2.95
C ARG A 151 -14.11 2.30 -4.44
N THR A 152 -12.96 2.05 -5.05
CA THR A 152 -12.74 2.26 -6.49
C THR A 152 -13.65 1.37 -7.33
N ALA A 153 -13.84 0.11 -6.94
CA ALA A 153 -14.78 -0.79 -7.63
C ALA A 153 -16.24 -0.31 -7.54
N ARG A 154 -16.66 0.27 -6.40
CA ARG A 154 -18.00 0.87 -6.24
C ARG A 154 -18.20 2.10 -7.12
N ARG A 155 -17.20 2.99 -7.18
CA ARG A 155 -17.25 4.19 -8.02
C ARG A 155 -17.29 3.83 -9.51
N ALA A 156 -16.52 2.83 -9.93
CA ALA A 156 -16.58 2.27 -11.28
C ALA A 156 -17.99 1.77 -11.67
N ALA A 157 -18.66 1.07 -10.74
CA ALA A 157 -20.01 0.57 -10.97
C ALA A 157 -21.08 1.68 -11.03
N GLN A 158 -20.87 2.80 -10.35
CA GLN A 158 -21.78 3.96 -10.36
C GLN A 158 -21.62 4.81 -11.62
N GLY A 159 -20.39 5.05 -12.08
CA GLY A 159 -20.14 5.81 -13.32
C GLY A 159 -20.45 5.05 -14.61
N ALA A 160 -20.75 3.75 -14.51
CA ALA A 160 -21.19 2.93 -15.63
C ALA A 160 -22.72 2.90 -15.81
N ARG A 161 -23.50 3.57 -14.95
CA ARG A 161 -24.95 3.76 -15.11
C ARG A 161 -25.23 5.05 -15.87
#